data_AF-A0A2H5WS42-F1
#
_entry.id   AF-A0A2H5WS42-F1
#
_cell.length_a   1.000
_cell.length_b   1.000
_cell.length_c   1.000
_cell.angle_alpha   90.00
_cell.angle_beta   90.00
_cell.angle_gamma   90.00
#
_symmetry.space_group_name_H-M   'P 1'
#
loop_
_entity.id
_entity.type
_entity.pdbx_description
1 polymer ?
#
loop_
_entity_poly.entity_id
_entity_poly.type
_entity_poly.pdbx_seq_one_letter_code
_entity_poly.pdbx_strand_id
1 'polypeptide(L)'
;MPEEAPRLTDLTRLCRQVRFSHAPYDRSTKHCSPPLLVSAQCAICLYYSTLKGGFSRGKGLGVKAESEFSNSLEQHRLRGTSRRLPKIESEMSLVTLEMVRNDPTVRTYIRAANEALSAMGYTEHGLRHAGIVANNARRLCLKLGYTERQAELSAIAGFLHDVGNVIARDHHAQTGALIAFHLLSQMGMPAEELAIIISAIGNHEEASGYPVNYAAATVILADKSDVHFSRVQNPHRDQFDIHDRVNFATQRSRLRVFPKERIIELNLEIDTSVASLMEYFEIFLERMVMCRRAADALDCRFHLTVNGSPIG
;
A
#
# COMPACT_ATOMS: atom_id res chain seq x y z
N MET A 1 -45.02 23.70 28.24
CA MET A 1 -45.10 22.31 27.73
C MET A 1 -44.83 22.40 26.23
N PRO A 2 -43.79 21.72 25.72
CA PRO A 2 -43.22 21.99 24.40
C PRO A 2 -43.96 21.24 23.28
N GLU A 3 -44.03 21.86 22.09
CA GLU A 3 -44.53 21.25 20.85
C GLU A 3 -43.59 20.13 20.36
N GLU A 4 -44.19 19.01 19.94
CA GLU A 4 -43.52 17.79 19.50
C GLU A 4 -42.78 17.95 18.16
N ALA A 5 -41.61 17.35 18.05
CA ALA A 5 -40.85 17.23 16.80
C ALA A 5 -41.49 16.19 15.84
N PRO A 6 -41.46 16.41 14.51
CA PRO A 6 -42.06 15.48 13.55
C PRO A 6 -41.24 14.18 13.39
N ARG A 7 -41.96 13.06 13.23
CA ARG A 7 -41.45 11.69 13.17
C ARG A 7 -40.79 11.34 11.82
N LEU A 8 -39.85 10.39 11.90
CA LEU A 8 -38.90 9.91 10.89
C LEU A 8 -39.52 9.11 9.72
N THR A 9 -40.63 9.55 9.11
CA THR A 9 -41.31 8.81 8.02
C THR A 9 -41.29 9.50 6.64
N ASP A 10 -40.53 10.58 6.44
CA ASP A 10 -40.55 11.36 5.19
C ASP A 10 -39.30 11.27 4.30
N LEU A 11 -38.39 10.32 4.53
CA LEU A 11 -37.22 10.13 3.66
C LEU A 11 -37.45 9.17 2.47
N THR A 12 -38.54 8.40 2.48
CA THR A 12 -38.83 7.42 1.41
C THR A 12 -39.51 8.03 0.18
N ARG A 13 -39.86 9.32 0.21
CA ARG A 13 -40.57 9.99 -0.90
C ARG A 13 -39.65 10.75 -1.87
N LEU A 14 -38.37 10.97 -1.53
CA LEU A 14 -37.42 11.70 -2.41
C LEU A 14 -36.69 10.81 -3.44
N CYS A 15 -36.72 9.48 -3.32
CA CYS A 15 -35.98 8.57 -4.23
C CYS A 15 -36.75 8.13 -5.49
N ARG A 16 -37.90 8.73 -5.84
CA ARG A 16 -38.76 8.26 -6.95
C ARG A 16 -38.74 9.07 -8.25
N GLN A 17 -37.75 9.95 -8.48
CA GLN A 17 -37.69 10.74 -9.72
C GLN A 17 -36.32 10.78 -10.42
N VAL A 18 -35.64 9.63 -10.53
CA VAL A 18 -34.56 9.47 -11.52
C VAL A 18 -34.84 8.23 -12.37
N ARG A 19 -35.43 8.44 -13.56
CA ARG A 19 -35.52 7.41 -14.59
C ARG A 19 -34.20 7.40 -15.38
N PHE A 20 -33.42 6.33 -15.28
CA PHE A 20 -32.28 6.10 -16.17
C PHE A 20 -32.76 5.41 -17.44
N SER A 21 -32.83 6.15 -18.54
CA SER A 21 -32.97 5.60 -19.89
C SER A 21 -31.68 4.87 -20.27
N HIS A 22 -31.74 3.55 -20.48
CA HIS A 22 -30.62 2.74 -20.95
C HIS A 22 -30.50 2.88 -22.47
N ALA A 23 -29.35 3.36 -22.95
CA ALA A 23 -28.93 3.21 -24.35
C ALA A 23 -27.90 2.06 -24.44
N PRO A 24 -27.94 1.20 -25.48
CA PRO A 24 -26.99 0.11 -25.63
C PRO A 24 -25.60 0.63 -26.03
N TYR A 25 -24.56 0.04 -25.43
CA TYR A 25 -23.14 0.37 -25.63
C TYR A 25 -22.61 -0.28 -26.92
N ASP A 26 -22.25 0.54 -27.91
CA ASP A 26 -21.61 0.12 -29.17
C ASP A 26 -20.07 0.10 -29.01
N ARG A 27 -19.46 -1.06 -29.31
CA ARG A 27 -18.00 -1.28 -29.28
C ARG A 27 -17.39 -0.98 -30.65
N SER A 28 -17.23 0.29 -31.02
CA SER A 28 -16.56 0.59 -32.28
C SER A 28 -15.92 1.98 -32.44
N THR A 29 -15.40 2.64 -31.39
CA THR A 29 -14.52 3.83 -31.61
C THR A 29 -13.41 3.96 -30.56
N LYS A 30 -12.16 3.97 -31.05
CA LYS A 30 -10.93 4.33 -30.32
C LYS A 30 -10.88 5.85 -30.10
N HIS A 31 -10.36 6.28 -28.93
CA HIS A 31 -10.08 7.64 -28.47
C HIS A 31 -11.28 8.54 -28.12
N CYS A 32 -11.59 8.63 -26.82
CA CYS A 32 -11.83 9.90 -26.11
C CYS A 32 -11.88 9.66 -24.59
N SER A 33 -11.14 10.47 -23.82
CA SER A 33 -11.09 10.45 -22.34
C SER A 33 -12.44 10.82 -21.71
N PRO A 34 -12.83 10.26 -20.54
CA PRO A 34 -14.01 10.74 -19.82
C PRO A 34 -13.71 12.01 -18.99
N PRO A 35 -14.71 12.91 -18.82
CA PRO A 35 -14.53 14.15 -18.07
C PRO A 35 -14.55 13.92 -16.55
N LEU A 36 -13.74 14.74 -15.88
CA LEU A 36 -13.60 14.91 -14.43
C LEU A 36 -14.96 15.13 -13.72
N LEU A 37 -15.22 14.33 -12.68
CA LEU A 37 -16.21 14.61 -11.66
C LEU A 37 -15.59 15.49 -10.57
N VAL A 38 -15.78 16.79 -10.70
CA VAL A 38 -15.60 17.78 -9.64
C VAL A 38 -16.90 17.84 -8.83
N SER A 39 -16.88 17.40 -7.56
CA SER A 39 -17.50 18.11 -6.43
C SER A 39 -17.52 17.27 -5.14
N ALA A 40 -16.47 17.38 -4.34
CA ALA A 40 -16.51 17.05 -2.90
C ALA A 40 -16.05 18.24 -2.05
N GLN A 41 -16.38 19.46 -2.49
CA GLN A 41 -16.04 20.71 -1.81
C GLN A 41 -17.26 21.51 -1.33
N CYS A 42 -18.47 20.94 -1.38
CA CYS A 42 -19.69 21.66 -1.01
C CYS A 42 -20.32 21.28 0.34
N ALA A 43 -19.76 20.33 1.10
CA ALA A 43 -20.30 19.96 2.42
C ALA A 43 -19.70 20.75 3.60
N ILE A 44 -18.52 21.36 3.44
CA ILE A 44 -17.83 22.09 4.53
C ILE A 44 -18.19 23.59 4.54
N CYS A 45 -18.57 24.18 3.40
CA CYS A 45 -18.98 25.59 3.36
C CYS A 45 -20.38 25.86 3.95
N LEU A 46 -21.30 24.87 3.93
CA LEU A 46 -22.66 25.05 4.46
C LEU A 46 -22.75 24.91 6.00
N TYR A 47 -21.71 24.37 6.65
CA TYR A 47 -21.64 24.31 8.11
C TYR A 47 -21.08 25.61 8.73
N TYR A 48 -20.30 26.39 7.97
CA TYR A 48 -19.71 27.64 8.45
C TYR A 48 -20.58 28.89 8.21
N SER A 49 -21.60 28.82 7.37
CA SER A 49 -22.52 29.94 7.09
C SER A 49 -23.66 30.10 8.11
N THR A 50 -23.85 29.17 9.04
CA THR A 50 -24.90 29.23 10.08
C THR A 50 -24.42 29.77 11.43
N LEU A 51 -23.11 30.03 11.62
CA LEU A 51 -22.54 30.52 12.89
C LEU A 51 -22.11 31.99 12.90
N LYS A 52 -22.40 32.78 11.86
CA LYS A 52 -22.17 34.23 11.86
C LYS A 52 -23.36 34.99 11.28
N GLY A 53 -24.39 35.18 12.10
CA GLY A 53 -25.53 36.03 11.78
C GLY A 53 -26.12 36.64 13.05
N GLY A 54 -25.52 37.72 13.54
CA GLY A 54 -26.05 38.45 14.70
C GLY A 54 -25.10 39.50 15.26
N PHE A 55 -24.88 40.60 14.54
CA PHE A 55 -24.36 41.82 15.17
C PHE A 55 -25.12 43.05 14.65
N SER A 56 -26.20 43.37 15.35
CA SER A 56 -26.91 44.64 15.23
C SER A 56 -26.12 45.75 15.95
N ARG A 57 -25.93 46.87 15.25
CA ARG A 57 -25.31 48.10 15.76
C ARG A 57 -26.00 48.60 17.04
N GLY A 58 -25.23 48.76 18.11
CA GLY A 58 -25.60 49.50 19.32
C GLY A 58 -24.44 50.40 19.76
N LYS A 59 -24.72 51.70 19.92
CA LYS A 59 -23.79 52.73 20.40
C LYS A 59 -23.59 52.65 21.91
N GLY A 60 -22.35 52.92 22.37
CA GLY A 60 -22.07 53.58 23.66
C GLY A 60 -21.80 52.66 24.86
N LEU A 61 -20.87 53.13 25.72
CA LEU A 61 -20.24 52.50 26.90
C LEU A 61 -18.98 51.69 26.49
N GLY A 62 -17.77 51.98 26.96
CA GLY A 62 -17.32 52.83 28.05
C GLY A 62 -15.99 52.25 28.52
N VAL A 63 -14.92 52.98 28.26
CA VAL A 63 -13.53 52.79 28.71
C VAL A 63 -13.44 52.18 30.11
N LYS A 64 -12.99 50.92 30.26
CA LYS A 64 -12.48 50.35 31.53
C LYS A 64 -11.89 48.92 31.46
N ALA A 65 -11.26 48.52 30.36
CA ALA A 65 -10.65 47.17 30.27
C ALA A 65 -9.20 47.14 29.75
N GLU A 66 -8.57 48.30 29.51
CA GLU A 66 -7.20 48.36 28.95
C GLU A 66 -6.12 48.68 29.99
N SER A 67 -6.47 49.03 31.23
CA SER A 67 -5.47 49.41 32.26
C SER A 67 -5.02 48.27 33.17
N GLU A 68 -5.65 47.10 33.14
CA GLU A 68 -5.28 45.98 34.03
C GLU A 68 -4.44 44.89 33.34
N PHE A 69 -4.31 44.91 32.01
CA PHE A 69 -3.48 43.95 31.28
C PHE A 69 -2.02 44.41 31.10
N SER A 70 -1.77 45.73 31.10
CA SER A 70 -0.42 46.27 30.91
C SER A 70 0.49 46.14 32.13
N ASN A 71 -0.06 46.07 33.36
CA ASN A 71 0.77 45.99 34.58
C ASN A 71 1.28 44.57 34.91
N SER A 72 0.73 43.52 34.28
CA SER A 72 1.18 42.14 34.46
C SER A 72 2.40 41.79 33.59
N LEU A 73 2.50 42.43 32.42
CA LEU A 73 3.58 42.19 31.45
C LEU A 73 4.88 42.92 31.79
N GLU A 74 4.82 43.99 32.59
CA GLU A 74 6.00 44.78 32.96
C GLU A 74 6.75 44.21 34.18
N GLN A 75 6.05 43.52 35.10
CA GLN A 75 6.68 42.89 36.27
C GLN A 75 7.37 41.55 35.96
N HIS A 76 7.07 40.90 34.84
CA HIS A 76 7.74 39.67 34.41
C HIS A 76 8.99 39.88 33.55
N ARG A 77 9.33 41.13 33.19
CA ARG A 77 10.43 41.45 32.27
C ARG A 77 11.80 41.65 32.94
N LEU A 78 11.90 41.52 34.27
CA LEU A 78 13.13 41.76 35.05
C LEU A 78 13.68 40.54 35.82
N ARG A 79 13.32 39.31 35.42
CA ARG A 79 14.02 38.10 35.89
C ARG A 79 14.73 37.40 34.73
N GLY A 80 15.86 37.98 34.35
CA GLY A 80 16.83 37.35 33.47
C GLY A 80 17.37 36.08 34.11
N THR A 81 16.85 34.94 33.69
CA THR A 81 17.63 33.71 33.60
C THR A 81 17.57 33.28 32.15
N SER A 82 18.70 33.39 31.45
CA SER A 82 18.86 32.85 30.11
C SER A 82 18.82 31.33 30.19
N ARG A 83 17.61 30.77 30.29
CA ARG A 83 17.37 29.35 30.08
C ARG A 83 17.44 29.18 28.57
N ARG A 84 18.58 28.70 28.05
CA ARG A 84 18.62 28.10 26.71
C ARG A 84 17.55 27.02 26.71
N LEU A 85 16.43 27.29 26.04
CA LEU A 85 15.49 26.24 25.67
C LEU A 85 16.32 25.21 24.89
N PRO A 86 16.28 23.92 25.27
CA PRO A 86 16.94 22.92 24.47
C PRO A 86 16.37 23.04 23.07
N LYS A 87 17.25 23.25 22.08
CA LYS A 87 16.92 22.99 20.69
C LYS A 87 16.54 21.52 20.63
N ILE A 88 15.24 21.23 20.65
CA ILE A 88 14.74 19.96 20.14
C ILE A 88 14.83 20.11 18.63
N GLU A 89 16.06 20.03 18.11
CA GLU A 89 16.24 19.56 16.75
C GLU A 89 15.74 18.12 16.82
N SER A 90 14.48 17.93 16.43
CA SER A 90 13.96 16.64 16.04
C SER A 90 14.91 16.13 14.97
N GLU A 91 15.94 15.37 15.35
CA GLU A 91 16.54 14.41 14.44
C GLU A 91 15.37 13.58 13.93
N MET A 92 14.91 13.90 12.72
CA MET A 92 13.91 13.09 12.04
C MET A 92 14.58 11.76 11.79
N SER A 93 14.42 10.82 12.72
CA SER A 93 14.93 9.47 12.56
C SER A 93 14.28 8.91 11.30
N LEU A 94 15.11 8.50 10.35
CA LEU A 94 14.65 7.91 9.11
C LEU A 94 13.79 6.68 9.42
N VAL A 95 12.60 6.60 8.83
CA VAL A 95 11.74 5.42 8.98
C VAL A 95 12.44 4.21 8.36
N THR A 96 12.64 3.16 9.16
CA THR A 96 13.29 1.90 8.74
C THR A 96 12.27 0.76 8.66
N LEU A 97 12.64 -0.28 7.92
CA LEU A 97 11.92 -1.56 7.89
C LEU A 97 11.79 -2.16 9.29
N GLU A 98 12.81 -2.01 10.14
CA GLU A 98 12.73 -2.50 11.51
C GLU A 98 11.61 -1.82 12.30
N MET A 99 11.47 -0.50 12.19
CA MET A 99 10.37 0.25 12.80
C MET A 99 9.01 -0.22 12.26
N VAL A 100 8.88 -0.32 10.93
CA VAL A 100 7.64 -0.76 10.27
C VAL A 100 7.27 -2.20 10.65
N ARG A 101 8.25 -3.11 10.70
CA ARG A 101 8.06 -4.53 11.03
C ARG A 101 7.65 -4.74 12.48
N ASN A 102 8.10 -3.87 13.38
CA ASN A 102 7.82 -3.94 14.81
C ASN A 102 6.58 -3.13 15.21
N ASP A 103 6.03 -2.31 14.31
CA ASP A 103 4.80 -1.57 14.57
C ASP A 103 3.61 -2.53 14.83
N PRO A 104 2.91 -2.40 15.97
CA PRO A 104 1.79 -3.28 16.31
C PRO A 104 0.63 -3.22 15.31
N THR A 105 0.36 -2.05 14.72
CA THR A 105 -0.72 -1.84 13.76
C THR A 105 -0.42 -2.56 12.46
N VAL A 106 0.79 -2.37 11.91
CA VAL A 106 1.27 -3.06 10.72
C VAL A 106 1.16 -4.58 10.89
N ARG A 107 1.67 -5.11 12.00
CA ARG A 107 1.65 -6.55 12.27
C ARG A 107 0.23 -7.10 12.37
N THR A 108 -0.68 -6.34 12.98
CA THR A 108 -2.09 -6.72 13.10
C THR A 108 -2.74 -6.80 11.73
N TYR A 109 -2.52 -5.80 10.88
CA TYR A 109 -3.10 -5.77 9.53
C TYR A 109 -2.57 -6.90 8.65
N ILE A 110 -1.27 -7.20 8.68
CA ILE A 110 -0.71 -8.33 7.90
C ILE A 110 -1.28 -9.67 8.38
N ARG A 111 -1.46 -9.86 9.69
CA ARG A 111 -2.07 -11.09 10.23
C ARG A 111 -3.53 -11.22 9.81
N ALA A 112 -4.32 -10.17 9.96
CA ALA A 112 -5.72 -10.15 9.57
C ALA A 112 -5.90 -10.34 8.05
N ALA A 113 -5.02 -9.74 7.24
CA ALA A 113 -4.98 -9.96 5.79
C ALA A 113 -4.75 -11.45 5.44
N ASN A 114 -3.80 -12.10 6.11
CA ASN A 114 -3.55 -13.53 5.91
C ASN A 114 -4.74 -14.40 6.33
N GLU A 115 -5.37 -14.09 7.47
CA GLU A 115 -6.57 -14.79 7.95
C GLU A 115 -7.72 -14.66 6.95
N ALA A 116 -7.96 -13.45 6.41
CA ALA A 116 -8.98 -13.22 5.39
C ALA A 116 -8.70 -14.04 4.11
N LEU A 117 -7.45 -14.06 3.64
CA LEU A 117 -7.05 -14.85 2.47
C LEU A 117 -7.17 -16.36 2.71
N SER A 118 -6.78 -16.84 3.89
CA SER A 118 -6.97 -18.24 4.27
C SER A 118 -8.44 -18.65 4.25
N ALA A 119 -9.35 -17.77 4.73
CA ALA A 119 -10.78 -18.04 4.70
C ALA A 119 -11.37 -18.10 3.29
N MET A 120 -10.72 -17.46 2.32
CA MET A 120 -11.06 -17.49 0.89
C MET A 120 -10.36 -18.62 0.11
N GLY A 121 -9.52 -19.42 0.76
CA GLY A 121 -8.77 -20.51 0.11
C GLY A 121 -7.50 -20.09 -0.61
N TYR A 122 -6.97 -18.89 -0.37
CA TYR A 122 -5.70 -18.44 -0.97
C TYR A 122 -4.48 -18.90 -0.15
N THR A 123 -3.32 -18.89 -0.82
CA THR A 123 -2.01 -19.14 -0.21
C THR A 123 -1.64 -18.12 0.89
N GLU A 124 -0.59 -18.41 1.65
CA GLU A 124 -0.14 -17.61 2.80
C GLU A 124 0.42 -16.25 2.37
N HIS A 125 -0.16 -15.15 2.83
CA HIS A 125 0.35 -13.78 2.64
C HIS A 125 0.56 -13.08 4.00
N GLY A 126 1.03 -13.84 5.00
CA GLY A 126 1.31 -13.36 6.34
C GLY A 126 2.73 -12.83 6.51
N LEU A 127 3.14 -12.69 7.79
CA LEU A 127 4.43 -12.09 8.16
C LEU A 127 5.63 -12.84 7.59
N ARG A 128 5.50 -14.15 7.33
CA ARG A 128 6.58 -14.96 6.74
C ARG A 128 6.82 -14.53 5.29
N HIS A 129 5.77 -14.52 4.48
CA HIS A 129 5.85 -14.06 3.10
C HIS A 129 6.32 -12.60 3.01
N ALA A 130 5.68 -11.69 3.76
CA ALA A 130 6.07 -10.28 3.79
C ALA A 130 7.56 -10.10 4.13
N GLY A 131 8.08 -10.90 5.07
CA GLY A 131 9.50 -10.93 5.42
C GLY A 131 10.40 -11.41 4.28
N ILE A 132 10.02 -12.46 3.56
CA ILE A 132 10.75 -12.99 2.40
C ILE A 132 10.81 -11.94 1.28
N VAL A 133 9.67 -11.34 0.93
CA VAL A 133 9.60 -10.31 -0.12
C VAL A 133 10.45 -9.11 0.24
N ALA A 134 10.33 -8.60 1.47
CA ALA A 134 11.15 -7.49 1.96
C ALA A 134 12.67 -7.79 1.85
N ASN A 135 13.08 -8.97 2.32
CA ASN A 135 14.50 -9.36 2.31
C ASN A 135 15.03 -9.56 0.88
N ASN A 136 14.24 -10.16 -0.01
CA ASN A 136 14.60 -10.36 -1.41
C ASN A 136 14.67 -9.00 -2.15
N ALA A 137 13.69 -8.11 -1.97
CA ALA A 137 13.69 -6.78 -2.57
C ALA A 137 14.92 -5.96 -2.14
N ARG A 138 15.24 -5.97 -0.84
CA ARG A 138 16.47 -5.35 -0.31
C ARG A 138 17.72 -5.94 -0.97
N ARG A 139 17.81 -7.27 -1.04
CA ARG A 139 18.96 -7.98 -1.63
C ARG A 139 19.13 -7.65 -3.11
N LEU A 140 18.05 -7.60 -3.88
CA LEU A 140 18.05 -7.23 -5.30
C LEU A 140 18.66 -5.82 -5.47
N CYS A 141 18.15 -4.83 -4.74
CA CYS A 141 18.67 -3.46 -4.79
C CYS A 141 20.18 -3.41 -4.49
N LEU A 142 20.62 -4.01 -3.39
CA LEU A 142 22.03 -3.97 -3.01
C LEU A 142 22.93 -4.67 -4.02
N LYS A 143 22.51 -5.83 -4.54
CA LYS A 143 23.29 -6.57 -5.54
C LYS A 143 23.39 -5.85 -6.88
N LEU A 144 22.44 -4.98 -7.20
CA LEU A 144 22.42 -4.17 -8.41
C LEU A 144 23.08 -2.78 -8.23
N GLY A 145 23.63 -2.49 -7.06
CA GLY A 145 24.39 -1.26 -6.80
C GLY A 145 23.56 -0.05 -6.38
N TYR A 146 22.28 -0.24 -6.02
CA TYR A 146 21.49 0.82 -5.39
C TYR A 146 22.01 1.12 -3.97
N THR A 147 21.76 2.34 -3.50
CA THR A 147 22.18 2.76 -2.16
C THR A 147 21.46 1.97 -1.06
N GLU A 148 22.05 1.92 0.14
CA GLU A 148 21.42 1.31 1.32
C GLU A 148 20.03 1.91 1.61
N ARG A 149 19.86 3.23 1.42
CA ARG A 149 18.55 3.87 1.62
C ARG A 149 17.54 3.43 0.57
N GLN A 150 17.92 3.35 -0.70
CA GLN A 150 17.02 2.83 -1.74
C GLN A 150 16.63 1.37 -1.47
N ALA A 151 17.59 0.53 -1.07
CA ALA A 151 17.31 -0.85 -0.68
C ALA A 151 16.36 -0.95 0.52
N GLU A 152 16.49 -0.04 1.50
CA GLU A 152 15.58 0.06 2.64
C GLU A 152 14.14 0.39 2.20
N LEU A 153 13.97 1.34 1.28
CA LEU A 153 12.65 1.68 0.73
C LEU A 153 12.00 0.51 -0.03
N SER A 154 12.78 -0.22 -0.83
CA SER A 154 12.30 -1.45 -1.48
C SER A 154 11.91 -2.52 -0.48
N ALA A 155 12.63 -2.63 0.63
CA ALA A 155 12.32 -3.58 1.70
C ALA A 155 11.03 -3.21 2.44
N ILE A 156 10.82 -1.92 2.74
CA ILE A 156 9.57 -1.42 3.34
C ILE A 156 8.39 -1.66 2.39
N ALA A 157 8.55 -1.32 1.10
CA ALA A 157 7.51 -1.58 0.09
C ALA A 157 7.18 -3.07 0.00
N GLY A 158 8.19 -3.95 -0.05
CA GLY A 158 8.01 -5.40 -0.08
C GLY A 158 7.33 -5.95 1.18
N PHE A 159 7.60 -5.38 2.35
CA PHE A 159 6.95 -5.81 3.59
C PHE A 159 5.46 -5.44 3.66
N LEU A 160 5.08 -4.33 3.03
CA LEU A 160 3.71 -3.79 3.07
C LEU A 160 2.88 -4.10 1.81
N HIS A 161 3.46 -4.71 0.77
CA HIS A 161 2.81 -4.80 -0.55
C HIS A 161 1.41 -5.42 -0.52
N ASP A 162 1.22 -6.46 0.30
CA ASP A 162 -0.05 -7.19 0.45
C ASP A 162 -0.97 -6.67 1.57
N VAL A 163 -0.62 -5.59 2.27
CA VAL A 163 -1.40 -5.14 3.44
C VAL A 163 -2.86 -4.80 3.08
N GLY A 164 -3.12 -4.45 1.81
CA GLY A 164 -4.45 -4.18 1.28
C GLY A 164 -5.41 -5.37 1.33
N ASN A 165 -4.90 -6.60 1.42
CA ASN A 165 -5.72 -7.80 1.56
C ASN A 165 -6.51 -7.82 2.89
N VAL A 166 -6.19 -6.95 3.86
CA VAL A 166 -7.03 -6.74 5.06
C VAL A 166 -8.41 -6.15 4.73
N ILE A 167 -8.54 -5.47 3.58
CA ILE A 167 -9.80 -4.90 3.09
C ILE A 167 -10.47 -5.85 2.10
N ALA A 168 -9.75 -6.23 1.04
CA ALA A 168 -10.23 -7.12 -0.01
C ALA A 168 -9.06 -7.67 -0.83
N ARG A 169 -9.23 -8.87 -1.43
CA ARG A 169 -8.29 -9.40 -2.42
C ARG A 169 -8.31 -8.58 -3.71
N ASP A 170 -9.51 -8.22 -4.14
CA ASP A 170 -9.70 -7.38 -5.33
C ASP A 170 -9.14 -5.98 -5.06
N HIS A 171 -8.35 -5.46 -6.00
CA HIS A 171 -7.64 -4.18 -5.87
C HIS A 171 -6.75 -4.03 -4.61
N HIS A 172 -6.23 -5.13 -4.05
CA HIS A 172 -5.38 -5.09 -2.84
C HIS A 172 -4.12 -4.23 -3.02
N ALA A 173 -3.58 -4.13 -4.24
CA ALA A 173 -2.44 -3.26 -4.53
C ALA A 173 -2.77 -1.77 -4.28
N GLN A 174 -3.93 -1.31 -4.75
CA GLN A 174 -4.34 0.09 -4.62
C GLN A 174 -4.76 0.41 -3.17
N THR A 175 -5.54 -0.46 -2.53
CA THR A 175 -5.89 -0.28 -1.12
C THR A 175 -4.67 -0.38 -0.22
N GLY A 176 -3.74 -1.30 -0.52
CA GLY A 176 -2.46 -1.46 0.16
C GLY A 176 -1.59 -0.20 0.06
N ALA A 177 -1.54 0.44 -1.11
CA ALA A 177 -0.81 1.70 -1.29
C ALA A 177 -1.38 2.83 -0.40
N LEU A 178 -2.70 2.93 -0.27
CA LEU A 178 -3.35 3.93 0.59
C LEU A 178 -3.13 3.64 2.09
N ILE A 179 -3.17 2.37 2.49
CA ILE A 179 -2.86 1.96 3.87
C ILE A 179 -1.39 2.26 4.19
N ALA A 180 -0.46 1.90 3.29
CA ALA A 180 0.96 2.19 3.45
C ALA A 180 1.22 3.69 3.51
N PHE A 181 0.57 4.48 2.66
CA PHE A 181 0.62 5.94 2.72
C PHE A 181 0.23 6.44 4.12
N HIS A 182 -0.89 5.98 4.67
CA HIS A 182 -1.35 6.39 5.99
C HIS A 182 -0.35 6.02 7.10
N LEU A 183 0.04 4.74 7.18
CA LEU A 183 0.93 4.21 8.22
C LEU A 183 2.29 4.91 8.19
N LEU A 184 2.90 5.03 7.01
CA LEU A 184 4.24 5.62 6.88
C LEU A 184 4.22 7.14 7.05
N SER A 185 3.14 7.83 6.67
CA SER A 185 2.96 9.26 6.96
C SER A 185 2.87 9.52 8.46
N GLN A 186 2.16 8.67 9.21
CA GLN A 186 2.11 8.76 10.67
C GLN A 186 3.47 8.52 11.34
N MET A 187 4.32 7.71 10.71
CA MET A 187 5.71 7.49 11.13
C MET A 187 6.66 8.63 10.74
N GLY A 188 6.17 9.67 10.06
CA GLY A 188 6.98 10.83 9.68
C GLY A 188 7.85 10.61 8.43
N MET A 189 7.51 9.64 7.58
CA MET A 189 8.26 9.41 6.34
C MET A 189 8.12 10.61 5.38
N PRO A 190 9.23 11.11 4.79
CA PRO A 190 9.18 12.19 3.79
C PRO A 190 8.35 11.81 2.55
N ALA A 191 7.73 12.82 1.94
CA ALA A 191 6.85 12.64 0.78
C ALA A 191 7.57 12.01 -0.43
N GLU A 192 8.86 12.33 -0.61
CA GLU A 192 9.69 11.81 -1.69
C GLU A 192 9.89 10.28 -1.58
N GLU A 193 10.07 9.78 -0.36
CA GLU A 193 10.24 8.34 -0.10
C GLU A 193 8.89 7.61 -0.11
N LEU A 194 7.85 8.25 0.43
CA LEU A 194 6.48 7.77 0.34
C LEU A 194 6.07 7.54 -1.11
N ALA A 195 6.33 8.51 -1.99
CA ALA A 195 5.98 8.41 -3.41
C ALA A 195 6.58 7.17 -4.07
N ILE A 196 7.81 6.78 -3.71
CA ILE A 196 8.47 5.57 -4.22
C ILE A 196 7.76 4.32 -3.71
N ILE A 197 7.48 4.25 -2.41
CA ILE A 197 6.87 3.06 -1.79
C ILE A 197 5.43 2.85 -2.26
N ILE A 198 4.60 3.89 -2.22
CA ILE A 198 3.18 3.74 -2.55
C ILE A 198 2.97 3.46 -4.04
N SER A 199 3.83 4.00 -4.91
CA SER A 199 3.80 3.66 -6.34
C SER A 199 4.33 2.25 -6.61
N ALA A 200 5.29 1.75 -5.83
CA ALA A 200 5.71 0.35 -5.89
C ALA A 200 4.58 -0.60 -5.47
N ILE A 201 3.93 -0.33 -4.33
CA ILE A 201 2.82 -1.14 -3.84
C ILE A 201 1.63 -1.06 -4.79
N GLY A 202 1.26 0.12 -5.29
CA GLY A 202 0.10 0.26 -6.18
C GLY A 202 0.24 -0.44 -7.54
N ASN A 203 1.45 -0.87 -7.92
CA ASN A 203 1.76 -1.42 -9.24
C ASN A 203 2.37 -2.83 -9.20
N HIS A 204 2.28 -3.56 -8.08
CA HIS A 204 2.94 -4.86 -7.96
C HIS A 204 2.12 -6.05 -8.48
N GLU A 205 0.84 -5.87 -8.82
CA GLU A 205 -0.05 -6.96 -9.24
C GLU A 205 -0.14 -7.15 -10.76
N GLU A 206 -0.26 -8.39 -11.24
CA GLU A 206 -0.06 -8.77 -12.65
C GLU A 206 -1.06 -8.10 -13.60
N ALA A 207 -2.34 -8.04 -13.21
CA ALA A 207 -3.42 -7.58 -14.10
C ALA A 207 -3.33 -6.09 -14.48
N SER A 208 -2.67 -5.26 -13.66
CA SER A 208 -2.65 -3.80 -13.84
C SER A 208 -1.30 -3.14 -13.54
N GLY A 209 -0.34 -3.88 -13.01
CA GLY A 209 0.91 -3.37 -12.48
C GLY A 209 2.01 -3.17 -13.52
N TYR A 210 2.89 -2.22 -13.21
CA TYR A 210 4.06 -1.86 -14.01
C TYR A 210 5.27 -1.55 -13.10
N PRO A 211 6.50 -1.91 -13.49
CA PRO A 211 7.72 -1.58 -12.74
C PRO A 211 8.07 -0.09 -12.91
N VAL A 212 7.29 0.80 -12.30
CA VAL A 212 7.37 2.26 -12.50
C VAL A 212 8.58 2.93 -11.82
N ASN A 213 9.24 2.23 -10.90
CA ASN A 213 10.48 2.67 -10.26
C ASN A 213 11.29 1.44 -9.78
N TYR A 214 12.49 1.67 -9.23
CA TYR A 214 13.38 0.59 -8.79
C TYR A 214 12.78 -0.27 -7.66
N ALA A 215 11.97 0.33 -6.77
CA ALA A 215 11.30 -0.39 -5.69
C ALA A 215 10.17 -1.27 -6.23
N ALA A 216 9.38 -0.76 -7.19
CA ALA A 216 8.34 -1.51 -7.88
C ALA A 216 8.94 -2.75 -8.56
N ALA A 217 10.01 -2.55 -9.34
CA ALA A 217 10.67 -3.64 -10.04
C ALA A 217 11.23 -4.71 -9.09
N THR A 218 11.89 -4.30 -8.01
CA THR A 218 12.46 -5.25 -7.04
C THR A 218 11.39 -5.94 -6.20
N VAL A 219 10.28 -5.28 -5.86
CA VAL A 219 9.13 -5.90 -5.17
C VAL A 219 8.44 -6.92 -6.06
N ILE A 220 8.18 -6.59 -7.34
CA ILE A 220 7.59 -7.54 -8.31
C ILE A 220 8.44 -8.80 -8.40
N LEU A 221 9.75 -8.66 -8.63
CA LEU A 221 10.65 -9.82 -8.70
C LEU A 221 10.67 -10.62 -7.40
N ALA A 222 10.65 -9.95 -6.24
CA ALA A 222 10.71 -10.58 -4.94
C ALA A 222 9.43 -11.35 -4.58
N ASP A 223 8.25 -10.77 -4.84
CA ASP A 223 6.93 -11.37 -4.59
C ASP A 223 6.68 -12.53 -5.54
N LYS A 224 6.71 -12.26 -6.86
CA LYS A 224 6.33 -13.25 -7.89
C LYS A 224 7.28 -14.46 -7.97
N SER A 225 8.43 -14.38 -7.29
CA SER A 225 9.38 -15.49 -7.14
C SER A 225 9.14 -16.36 -5.89
N ASP A 226 8.28 -15.97 -4.94
CA ASP A 226 7.99 -16.76 -3.72
C ASP A 226 6.99 -17.89 -3.98
N VAL A 227 7.33 -18.78 -4.92
CA VAL A 227 6.59 -20.02 -5.20
C VAL A 227 7.22 -21.15 -4.39
N HIS A 228 6.51 -21.68 -3.41
CA HIS A 228 7.10 -22.66 -2.48
C HIS A 228 6.04 -23.42 -1.68
N PHE A 229 6.33 -24.65 -1.26
CA PHE A 229 5.37 -25.47 -0.48
C PHE A 229 4.89 -24.80 0.81
N SER A 230 5.73 -23.96 1.42
CA SER A 230 5.36 -23.22 2.64
C SER A 230 4.32 -22.11 2.42
N ARG A 231 3.94 -21.84 1.18
CA ARG A 231 2.81 -20.96 0.82
C ARG A 231 1.47 -21.64 1.00
N VAL A 232 1.43 -22.98 1.02
CA VAL A 232 0.18 -23.75 1.12
C VAL A 232 -0.34 -23.66 2.54
N GLN A 233 -1.57 -23.15 2.69
CA GLN A 233 -2.26 -23.05 3.99
C GLN A 233 -3.21 -24.22 4.22
N ASN A 234 -3.71 -24.83 3.15
CA ASN A 234 -4.65 -25.94 3.22
C ASN A 234 -3.99 -27.20 3.81
N PRO A 235 -4.46 -27.76 4.94
CA PRO A 235 -3.90 -28.99 5.49
C PRO A 235 -4.40 -30.25 4.77
N HIS A 236 -5.47 -30.16 3.98
CA HIS A 236 -6.15 -31.29 3.35
C HIS A 236 -5.70 -31.45 1.89
N ARG A 237 -4.74 -32.36 1.65
CA ARG A 237 -4.14 -32.58 0.33
C ARG A 237 -5.13 -33.04 -0.74
N ASP A 238 -6.18 -33.74 -0.33
CA ASP A 238 -7.28 -34.20 -1.18
C ASP A 238 -8.15 -33.06 -1.72
N GLN A 239 -8.04 -31.86 -1.13
CA GLN A 239 -8.80 -30.67 -1.50
C GLN A 239 -7.94 -29.59 -2.17
N PHE A 240 -6.71 -29.91 -2.55
CA PHE A 240 -5.83 -28.93 -3.19
C PHE A 240 -6.36 -28.52 -4.56
N ASP A 241 -6.42 -27.21 -4.77
CA ASP A 241 -6.58 -26.64 -6.11
C ASP A 241 -5.25 -26.68 -6.87
N ILE A 242 -5.22 -26.11 -8.09
CA ILE A 242 -4.01 -26.04 -8.89
C ILE A 242 -2.91 -25.18 -8.23
N HIS A 243 -3.26 -24.13 -7.49
CA HIS A 243 -2.29 -23.27 -6.80
C HIS A 243 -1.63 -24.00 -5.64
N ASP A 244 -2.41 -24.68 -4.81
CA ASP A 244 -1.94 -25.51 -3.71
C ASP A 244 -1.05 -26.63 -4.24
N ARG A 245 -1.47 -27.34 -5.28
CA ARG A 245 -0.67 -28.44 -5.87
C ARG A 245 0.68 -27.97 -6.41
N VAL A 246 0.71 -26.89 -7.18
CA VAL A 246 1.96 -26.37 -7.75
C VAL A 246 2.88 -25.81 -6.65
N ASN A 247 2.35 -25.06 -5.69
CA ASN A 247 3.15 -24.59 -4.56
C ASN A 247 3.68 -25.78 -3.76
N PHE A 248 2.82 -26.76 -3.44
CA PHE A 248 3.20 -27.97 -2.73
C PHE A 248 4.28 -28.78 -3.47
N ALA A 249 4.20 -28.86 -4.80
CA ALA A 249 5.21 -29.50 -5.64
C ALA A 249 6.55 -28.74 -5.64
N THR A 250 6.55 -27.43 -5.39
CA THR A 250 7.75 -26.60 -5.44
C THR A 250 8.53 -26.67 -4.12
N GLN A 251 9.58 -27.52 -4.12
CA GLN A 251 10.41 -27.82 -2.94
C GLN A 251 11.54 -26.81 -2.72
N ARG A 252 11.97 -26.10 -3.77
CA ARG A 252 12.91 -24.99 -3.67
C ARG A 252 12.55 -23.88 -4.64
N SER A 253 12.64 -22.64 -4.15
CA SER A 253 12.66 -21.43 -4.97
C SER A 253 13.82 -20.54 -4.56
N ARG A 254 14.64 -20.14 -5.53
CA ARG A 254 15.84 -19.33 -5.32
C ARG A 254 15.92 -18.24 -6.36
N LEU A 255 15.79 -17.00 -5.89
CA LEU A 255 16.02 -15.80 -6.71
C LEU A 255 17.48 -15.35 -6.61
N ARG A 256 18.25 -15.53 -7.68
CA ARG A 256 19.68 -15.22 -7.77
C ARG A 256 19.91 -13.98 -8.62
N VAL A 257 20.95 -13.22 -8.27
CA VAL A 257 21.40 -12.07 -9.04
C VAL A 257 22.84 -12.31 -9.45
N PHE A 258 23.12 -12.11 -10.73
CA PHE A 258 24.42 -12.14 -11.36
C PHE A 258 24.74 -10.72 -11.86
N PRO A 259 25.33 -9.85 -11.00
CA PRO A 259 25.41 -8.42 -11.29
C PRO A 259 26.30 -8.09 -12.49
N LYS A 260 27.34 -8.88 -12.75
CA LYS A 260 28.27 -8.64 -13.86
C LYS A 260 27.61 -8.94 -15.21
N GLU A 261 26.82 -10.00 -15.25
CA GLU A 261 26.13 -10.50 -16.43
C GLU A 261 24.78 -9.81 -16.68
N ARG A 262 24.33 -9.00 -15.70
CA ARG A 262 23.01 -8.37 -15.65
C ARG A 262 21.90 -9.40 -15.81
N ILE A 263 21.97 -10.49 -15.05
CA ILE A 263 20.98 -11.58 -15.04
C ILE A 263 20.36 -11.72 -13.66
N ILE A 264 19.04 -11.83 -13.61
CA ILE A 264 18.26 -12.23 -12.45
C ILE A 264 17.65 -13.58 -12.77
N GLU A 265 18.04 -14.62 -12.04
CA GLU A 265 17.59 -15.99 -12.26
C GLU A 265 16.61 -16.42 -11.16
N LEU A 266 15.43 -16.89 -11.55
CA LEU A 266 14.57 -17.69 -10.68
C LEU A 266 14.84 -19.17 -10.92
N ASN A 267 15.38 -19.86 -9.91
CA ASN A 267 15.66 -21.28 -9.95
C ASN A 267 14.64 -22.04 -9.08
N LEU A 268 13.86 -22.93 -9.72
CA LEU A 268 12.82 -23.73 -9.09
C LEU A 268 13.17 -25.22 -9.13
N GLU A 269 12.90 -25.93 -8.04
CA GLU A 269 12.87 -27.39 -8.00
C GLU A 269 11.42 -27.83 -7.74
N ILE A 270 10.80 -28.45 -8.76
CA ILE A 270 9.39 -28.85 -8.77
C ILE A 270 9.30 -30.37 -8.89
N ASP A 271 8.59 -31.00 -7.96
CA ASP A 271 8.26 -32.42 -8.03
C ASP A 271 7.21 -32.67 -9.12
N THR A 272 7.67 -33.12 -10.29
CA THR A 272 6.82 -33.37 -11.45
C THR A 272 5.91 -34.60 -11.31
N SER A 273 6.06 -35.39 -10.24
CA SER A 273 5.10 -36.44 -9.91
C SER A 273 3.84 -35.89 -9.24
N VAL A 274 3.91 -34.67 -8.68
CA VAL A 274 2.82 -33.99 -7.97
C VAL A 274 2.12 -32.97 -8.87
N ALA A 275 2.88 -32.13 -9.58
CA ALA A 275 2.37 -31.14 -10.52
C ALA A 275 3.24 -31.07 -11.77
N SER A 276 2.62 -31.05 -12.93
CA SER A 276 3.30 -30.92 -14.21
C SER A 276 3.83 -29.50 -14.43
N LEU A 277 4.79 -29.36 -15.33
CA LEU A 277 5.27 -28.03 -15.75
C LEU A 277 4.18 -27.21 -16.46
N MET A 278 3.25 -27.88 -17.16
CA MET A 278 2.12 -27.21 -17.80
C MET A 278 1.19 -26.56 -16.76
N GLU A 279 0.89 -27.27 -15.67
CA GLU A 279 0.09 -26.73 -14.57
C GLU A 279 0.80 -25.56 -13.88
N TYR A 280 2.13 -25.61 -13.74
CA TYR A 280 2.90 -24.47 -13.26
C TYR A 280 2.68 -23.24 -14.16
N PHE A 281 2.84 -23.38 -15.47
CA PHE A 281 2.67 -22.24 -16.40
C PHE A 281 1.23 -21.75 -16.47
N GLU A 282 0.23 -22.63 -16.31
CA GLU A 282 -1.18 -22.24 -16.32
C GLU A 282 -1.49 -21.13 -15.30
N ILE A 283 -0.85 -21.17 -14.12
CA ILE A 283 -1.09 -20.19 -13.04
C ILE A 283 0.03 -19.16 -12.85
N PHE A 284 1.26 -19.44 -13.30
CA PHE A 284 2.43 -18.57 -13.06
C PHE A 284 2.92 -17.85 -14.32
N LEU A 285 2.38 -18.10 -15.52
CA LEU A 285 2.89 -17.46 -16.73
C LEU A 285 2.83 -15.93 -16.68
N GLU A 286 1.71 -15.35 -16.23
CA GLU A 286 1.56 -13.89 -16.11
C GLU A 286 2.58 -13.31 -15.12
N ARG A 287 2.82 -14.02 -14.01
CA ARG A 287 3.84 -13.69 -13.00
C ARG A 287 5.23 -13.64 -13.60
N MET A 288 5.59 -14.64 -14.42
CA MET A 288 6.90 -14.69 -15.07
C MET A 288 7.07 -13.61 -16.14
N VAL A 289 6.00 -13.27 -16.88
CA VAL A 289 6.00 -12.12 -17.80
C VAL A 289 6.23 -10.81 -17.04
N MET A 290 5.62 -10.66 -15.87
CA MET A 290 5.82 -9.51 -15.01
C MET A 290 7.25 -9.43 -14.45
N CYS A 291 7.81 -10.56 -13.99
CA CYS A 291 9.22 -10.67 -13.59
C CYS A 291 10.17 -10.23 -14.70
N ARG A 292 9.93 -10.66 -15.95
CA ARG A 292 10.73 -10.25 -17.09
C ARG A 292 10.72 -8.73 -17.28
N ARG A 293 9.53 -8.12 -17.31
CA ARG A 293 9.40 -6.65 -17.42
C ARG A 293 10.09 -5.91 -16.28
N ALA A 294 9.99 -6.44 -15.06
CA ALA A 294 10.63 -5.86 -13.89
C ALA A 294 12.16 -5.97 -13.94
N ALA A 295 12.72 -7.09 -14.42
CA ALA A 295 14.15 -7.21 -14.66
C ALA A 295 14.60 -6.23 -15.76
N ASP A 296 13.85 -6.12 -16.86
CA ASP A 296 14.15 -5.19 -17.95
C ASP A 296 14.22 -3.74 -17.45
N ALA A 297 13.31 -3.34 -16.56
CA ALA A 297 13.30 -2.01 -15.92
C ALA A 297 14.50 -1.76 -14.98
N LEU A 298 15.24 -2.80 -14.60
CA LEU A 298 16.48 -2.73 -13.81
C LEU A 298 17.73 -2.93 -14.68
N ASP A 299 17.60 -2.81 -16.00
CA ASP A 299 18.64 -3.10 -16.99
C ASP A 299 19.23 -4.51 -16.82
N CYS A 300 18.36 -5.49 -16.53
CA CYS A 300 18.70 -6.90 -16.34
C CYS A 300 17.84 -7.80 -17.21
N ARG A 301 18.34 -9.00 -17.51
CA ARG A 301 17.56 -10.08 -18.11
C ARG A 301 17.01 -11.00 -17.04
N PHE A 302 15.76 -11.44 -17.19
CA PHE A 302 15.15 -12.45 -16.33
C PHE A 302 15.30 -13.84 -16.95
N HIS A 303 15.85 -14.78 -16.19
CA HIS A 303 15.96 -16.19 -16.58
C HIS A 303 15.16 -17.05 -15.60
N LEU A 304 14.43 -18.03 -16.13
CA LEU A 304 13.75 -19.05 -15.34
C LEU A 304 14.44 -20.39 -15.57
N THR A 305 14.81 -21.09 -14.50
CA THR A 305 15.37 -22.43 -14.55
C THR A 305 14.51 -23.35 -13.69
N VAL A 306 13.99 -24.43 -14.25
CA VAL A 306 13.17 -25.42 -13.53
C VAL A 306 13.83 -26.78 -13.62
N ASN A 307 14.09 -27.42 -12.47
CA ASN A 307 14.75 -28.73 -12.38
C ASN A 307 16.08 -28.79 -13.16
N GLY A 308 16.85 -27.70 -13.11
CA GLY A 308 18.13 -27.56 -13.81
C GLY A 308 18.03 -27.26 -15.31
N SER A 309 16.82 -27.22 -15.88
CA SER A 309 16.59 -26.88 -17.28
C SER A 309 16.21 -25.41 -17.43
N PRO A 310 16.93 -24.62 -18.26
CA PRO A 310 16.51 -23.27 -18.61
C PRO A 310 15.16 -23.29 -19.35
N ILE A 311 14.28 -22.37 -18.97
CA ILE A 311 12.98 -22.12 -19.59
C ILE A 311 13.04 -20.73 -20.22
N GLY A 312 13.30 -20.69 -21.53
CA GLY A 312 13.38 -19.45 -22.30
C GLY A 312 14.75 -18.79 -22.24
#